data_AF-A0AB73UGT8-F1
#
_entry.id   AF-A0AB73UGT8-F1
#
_cell.length_a   1.000
_cell.length_b   1.000
_cell.length_c   1.000
_cell.angle_alpha   90.00
_cell.angle_beta   90.00
_cell.angle_gamma   90.00
#
_symmetry.space_group_name_H-M   'P 1'
#
loop_
_entity.id
_entity.type
_entity.pdbx_description
1 polymer ?
#
loop_
_entity_poly.entity_id
_entity_poly.type
_entity_poly.pdbx_seq_one_letter_code
_entity_poly.pdbx_strand_id
1 'polypeptide(L)'
;MSIEILAKKILTRSNHPDSWFDIKYNLNIYRGCELACAWCDSRSNRYGLDNFDNVQVKVNTVELLQRELASKRNKGVIGIGSFSDPYTFAEKDYKLTRASLQTISQFRFPVHIKTKNDLILRDLDVIKEISRVHSSVAFTITTTDDELASRIEPGASSISRRLEAIKKLASEGVYVGILLFPIFPFILDNKENIVNVVRAAADNGAHYIIPWFGMTLRDTQRDYFYSSIDKVFPDIKSKYEKTFGNSYYCKSSNAGELEQIFKEECSKHNIITSMKEMKKYRQVADFEQLSLFEN
;
A
#
# COMPACT_ATOMS: atom_id res chain seq x y z
N MET A 1 -13.23 -18.86 -0.83
CA MET A 1 -13.14 -19.38 -2.21
C MET A 1 -13.10 -18.19 -3.15
N SER A 2 -12.09 -18.11 -4.01
CA SER A 2 -11.98 -17.03 -5.00
C SER A 2 -12.89 -17.32 -6.22
N ILE A 3 -13.35 -16.28 -6.91
CA ILE A 3 -14.22 -16.37 -8.08
C ILE A 3 -13.51 -15.77 -9.28
N GLU A 4 -13.40 -16.50 -10.37
CA GLU A 4 -12.84 -15.98 -11.61
C GLU A 4 -13.84 -15.07 -12.34
N ILE A 5 -13.35 -13.93 -12.83
CA ILE A 5 -14.12 -12.97 -13.63
C ILE A 5 -13.30 -12.48 -14.82
N LEU A 6 -13.99 -11.95 -15.83
CA LEU A 6 -13.36 -11.22 -16.94
C LEU A 6 -13.51 -9.72 -16.73
N ALA A 7 -12.42 -8.99 -16.92
CA ALA A 7 -12.43 -7.54 -16.95
C ALA A 7 -12.56 -7.02 -18.39
N LYS A 8 -13.11 -5.81 -18.54
CA LYS A 8 -13.08 -5.07 -19.81
C LYS A 8 -11.84 -4.18 -19.94
N LYS A 9 -11.28 -3.78 -18.79
CA LYS A 9 -10.12 -2.90 -18.66
C LYS A 9 -9.39 -3.21 -17.37
N ILE A 10 -8.06 -3.11 -17.38
CA ILE A 10 -7.23 -3.40 -16.22
C ILE A 10 -6.49 -2.18 -15.65
N LEU A 11 -6.17 -1.18 -16.50
CA LEU A 11 -5.55 0.08 -16.05
C LEU A 11 -6.57 1.22 -15.98
N THR A 12 -6.73 1.80 -14.81
CA THR A 12 -7.47 3.06 -14.65
C THR A 12 -6.49 4.23 -14.70
N ARG A 13 -6.68 5.15 -15.66
CA ARG A 13 -5.84 6.34 -15.80
C ARG A 13 -6.36 7.45 -14.89
N SER A 14 -5.46 8.09 -14.15
CA SER A 14 -5.74 9.31 -13.39
C SER A 14 -5.55 10.55 -14.27
N ASN A 15 -6.45 11.54 -14.14
CA ASN A 15 -6.34 12.81 -14.86
C ASN A 15 -5.04 13.53 -14.47
N HIS A 16 -4.78 13.62 -13.17
CA HIS A 16 -3.51 14.04 -12.59
C HIS A 16 -2.85 12.85 -11.89
N PRO A 17 -1.52 12.68 -11.97
CA PRO A 17 -0.83 11.74 -11.09
C PRO A 17 -1.20 12.01 -9.63
N ASP A 18 -1.30 10.96 -8.81
CA ASP A 18 -1.59 11.17 -7.39
C ASP A 18 -0.46 11.97 -6.71
N SER A 19 -0.83 12.74 -5.70
CA SER A 19 0.10 13.64 -5.02
C SER A 19 1.15 12.90 -4.21
N TRP A 20 0.94 11.62 -3.92
CA TRP A 20 1.87 10.82 -3.15
C TRP A 20 2.87 10.17 -4.10
N PHE A 21 2.48 9.14 -4.83
CA PHE A 21 3.43 8.28 -5.54
C PHE A 21 3.51 8.54 -7.04
N ASP A 22 2.93 9.66 -7.52
CA ASP A 22 2.91 10.05 -8.93
C ASP A 22 2.27 8.96 -9.83
N ILE A 23 1.36 8.17 -9.25
CA ILE A 23 0.62 7.09 -9.91
C ILE A 23 -0.26 7.71 -10.97
N LYS A 24 0.09 7.41 -12.22
CA LYS A 24 -0.68 7.78 -13.41
C LYS A 24 -1.70 6.72 -13.78
N TYR A 25 -1.37 5.46 -13.52
CA TYR A 25 -2.20 4.31 -13.87
C TYR A 25 -2.38 3.42 -12.65
N ASN A 26 -3.61 3.16 -12.23
CA ASN A 26 -3.89 2.17 -11.19
C ASN A 26 -4.18 0.82 -11.84
N LEU A 27 -3.45 -0.21 -11.43
CA LEU A 27 -3.64 -1.59 -11.83
C LEU A 27 -4.40 -2.34 -10.71
N ASN A 28 -5.59 -2.84 -11.04
CA ASN A 28 -6.44 -3.57 -10.09
C ASN A 28 -6.64 -5.00 -10.59
N ILE A 29 -5.83 -5.93 -10.10
CA ILE A 29 -5.82 -7.35 -10.50
C ILE A 29 -6.95 -8.12 -9.81
N TYR A 30 -7.10 -7.87 -8.51
CA TYR A 30 -8.11 -8.48 -7.65
C TYR A 30 -9.22 -7.47 -7.32
N ARG A 31 -10.42 -7.96 -7.03
CA ARG A 31 -11.46 -7.20 -6.32
C ARG A 31 -11.86 -7.94 -5.05
N GLY A 32 -11.92 -7.24 -3.94
CA GLY A 32 -12.05 -7.86 -2.62
C GLY A 32 -10.69 -8.25 -2.07
N CYS A 33 -10.63 -8.62 -0.79
CA CYS A 33 -9.37 -8.95 -0.15
C CYS A 33 -9.59 -9.84 1.08
N GLU A 34 -8.88 -10.97 1.17
CA GLU A 34 -9.01 -11.92 2.28
C GLU A 34 -8.24 -11.51 3.54
N LEU A 35 -7.52 -10.37 3.54
CA LEU A 35 -6.69 -9.96 4.68
C LEU A 35 -7.51 -9.51 5.90
N ALA A 36 -8.80 -9.22 5.70
CA ALA A 36 -9.76 -8.91 6.75
C ALA A 36 -9.33 -7.77 7.71
N CYS A 37 -8.65 -6.74 7.21
CA CYS A 37 -8.29 -5.58 8.02
C CYS A 37 -9.56 -4.89 8.57
N ALA A 38 -9.63 -4.70 9.89
CA ALA A 38 -10.78 -4.12 10.59
C ALA A 38 -11.18 -2.74 10.03
N TRP A 39 -10.21 -1.97 9.52
CA TRP A 39 -10.39 -0.60 9.06
C TRP A 39 -10.54 -0.45 7.53
N CYS A 40 -10.62 -1.54 6.77
CA CYS A 40 -10.47 -1.53 5.30
C CYS A 40 -11.48 -0.61 4.57
N ASP A 41 -11.00 0.52 4.04
CA ASP A 41 -11.80 1.49 3.28
C ASP A 41 -12.54 0.87 2.08
N SER A 42 -11.95 -0.14 1.46
CA SER A 42 -12.49 -0.82 0.29
C SER A 42 -13.74 -1.67 0.54
N ARG A 43 -14.13 -1.88 1.81
CA ARG A 43 -15.43 -2.49 2.18
C ARG A 43 -16.63 -1.57 1.99
N SER A 44 -16.40 -0.27 1.77
CA SER A 44 -17.48 0.69 1.57
C SER A 44 -18.35 0.37 0.36
N ASN A 45 -19.66 0.63 0.50
CA ASN A 45 -20.66 0.45 -0.56
C ASN A 45 -20.31 1.19 -1.86
N ARG A 46 -19.54 2.27 -1.78
CA ARG A 46 -19.05 3.01 -2.97
C ARG A 46 -18.33 2.11 -3.99
N TYR A 47 -17.75 1.00 -3.54
CA TYR A 47 -16.99 0.09 -4.40
C TYR A 47 -17.82 -1.07 -4.98
N GLY A 48 -19.10 -1.18 -4.60
CA GLY A 48 -20.06 -2.13 -5.17
C GLY A 48 -19.59 -3.57 -5.09
N LEU A 49 -19.23 -4.03 -3.88
CA LEU A 49 -18.83 -5.41 -3.62
C LEU A 49 -19.39 -5.89 -2.27
N ASP A 50 -20.49 -6.63 -2.31
CA ASP A 50 -21.22 -7.03 -1.10
C ASP A 50 -20.47 -8.07 -0.26
N ASN A 51 -19.78 -9.01 -0.92
CA ASN A 51 -18.96 -10.02 -0.26
C ASN A 51 -17.47 -9.75 -0.50
N PHE A 52 -16.94 -8.77 0.24
CA PHE A 52 -15.57 -8.28 0.07
C PHE A 52 -14.49 -9.35 0.34
N ASP A 53 -14.79 -10.33 1.19
CA ASP A 53 -13.86 -11.41 1.55
C ASP A 53 -13.76 -12.49 0.46
N ASN A 54 -14.75 -12.58 -0.43
CA ASN A 54 -14.69 -13.44 -1.60
C ASN A 54 -14.01 -12.73 -2.77
N VAL A 55 -12.69 -12.94 -2.89
CA VAL A 55 -11.89 -12.29 -3.93
C VAL A 55 -12.33 -12.70 -5.33
N GLN A 56 -12.64 -11.70 -6.15
CA GLN A 56 -12.82 -11.85 -7.59
C GLN A 56 -11.48 -11.68 -8.30
N VAL A 57 -11.08 -12.70 -9.05
CA VAL A 57 -9.82 -12.76 -9.78
C VAL A 57 -10.07 -12.41 -11.24
N LYS A 58 -9.44 -11.36 -11.75
CA LYS A 58 -9.55 -10.98 -13.16
C LYS A 58 -8.58 -11.81 -14.00
N VAL A 59 -9.00 -12.99 -14.43
CA VAL A 59 -8.09 -13.98 -15.06
C VAL A 59 -7.48 -13.52 -16.38
N ASN A 60 -8.14 -12.61 -17.10
CA ASN A 60 -7.61 -11.99 -18.32
C ASN A 60 -6.72 -10.76 -18.07
N THR A 61 -6.19 -10.58 -16.85
CA THR A 61 -5.35 -9.43 -16.45
C THR A 61 -4.16 -9.23 -17.38
N VAL A 62 -3.39 -10.30 -17.65
CA VAL A 62 -2.12 -10.21 -18.39
C VAL A 62 -2.35 -9.81 -19.84
N GLU A 63 -3.32 -10.46 -20.50
CA GLU A 63 -3.70 -10.16 -21.89
C GLU A 63 -4.14 -8.70 -22.04
N LEU A 64 -5.03 -8.23 -21.15
CA LEU A 64 -5.47 -6.83 -21.17
C LEU A 64 -4.33 -5.86 -20.89
N LEU A 65 -3.46 -6.19 -19.93
CA LEU A 65 -2.35 -5.34 -19.55
C LEU A 65 -1.37 -5.16 -20.72
N GLN A 66 -1.01 -6.24 -21.42
CA GLN A 66 -0.17 -6.18 -22.61
C GLN A 66 -0.78 -5.26 -23.68
N ARG A 67 -2.05 -5.46 -24.02
CA ARG A 67 -2.77 -4.63 -25.00
C ARG A 67 -2.83 -3.16 -24.58
N GLU A 68 -3.14 -2.91 -23.31
CA GLU A 68 -3.29 -1.55 -22.79
C GLU A 68 -1.96 -0.81 -22.71
N LEU A 69 -0.87 -1.46 -22.28
CA LEU A 69 0.46 -0.85 -22.23
C LEU A 69 1.02 -0.56 -23.62
N ALA A 70 0.85 -1.46 -24.60
CA ALA A 70 1.26 -1.23 -25.98
C ALA A 70 0.60 0.03 -26.60
N SER A 71 -0.60 0.38 -26.14
CA SER A 71 -1.32 1.59 -26.58
C SER A 71 -0.84 2.90 -25.92
N LYS A 72 -0.07 2.84 -24.83
CA LYS A 72 0.32 4.05 -24.07
C LYS A 72 1.56 4.69 -24.64
N ARG A 73 1.42 5.93 -25.13
CA ARG A 73 2.54 6.78 -25.58
C ARG A 73 3.27 7.48 -24.43
N ASN A 74 2.56 7.82 -23.35
CA ASN A 74 3.12 8.46 -22.17
C ASN A 74 3.33 7.43 -21.06
N LYS A 75 4.59 7.23 -20.67
CA LYS A 75 4.92 6.39 -19.51
C LYS A 75 4.67 7.16 -18.22
N GLY A 76 4.06 6.49 -17.25
CA GLY A 76 3.78 7.03 -15.92
C GLY A 76 3.71 5.90 -14.91
N VAL A 77 3.84 6.20 -13.62
CA VAL A 77 3.92 5.18 -12.57
C VAL A 77 2.64 4.36 -12.55
N ILE A 78 2.81 3.04 -12.60
CA ILE A 78 1.73 2.08 -12.39
C ILE A 78 1.66 1.78 -10.90
N GLY A 79 0.58 2.19 -10.27
CA GLY A 79 0.27 1.88 -8.88
C GLY A 79 -0.46 0.56 -8.77
N ILE A 80 0.01 -0.31 -7.89
CA ILE A 80 -0.62 -1.59 -7.55
C ILE A 80 -0.92 -1.60 -6.05
N GLY A 81 -2.07 -2.15 -5.65
CA GLY A 81 -2.43 -2.26 -4.23
C GLY A 81 -3.28 -1.12 -3.66
N SER A 82 -4.02 -0.40 -4.51
CA SER A 82 -4.89 0.70 -4.08
C SER A 82 -6.26 0.23 -3.57
N PHE A 83 -6.84 -0.82 -4.15
CA PHE A 83 -8.18 -1.33 -3.81
C PHE A 83 -8.16 -2.68 -3.08
N SER A 84 -7.19 -3.51 -3.42
CA SER A 84 -7.01 -4.84 -2.86
C SER A 84 -5.52 -5.10 -2.79
N ASP A 85 -5.06 -5.85 -1.79
CA ASP A 85 -3.66 -6.21 -1.71
C ASP A 85 -3.27 -7.02 -2.96
N PRO A 86 -2.15 -6.73 -3.64
CA PRO A 86 -1.74 -7.51 -4.80
C PRO A 86 -1.22 -8.89 -4.42
N TYR A 87 -0.87 -9.10 -3.16
CA TYR A 87 -0.37 -10.36 -2.63
C TYR A 87 -1.39 -11.00 -1.69
N THR A 88 -2.64 -11.07 -2.14
CA THR A 88 -3.75 -11.82 -1.51
C THR A 88 -3.43 -13.31 -1.39
N PHE A 89 -4.29 -14.07 -0.70
CA PHE A 89 -4.14 -15.53 -0.65
C PHE A 89 -4.27 -16.15 -2.05
N ALA A 90 -5.17 -15.63 -2.88
CA ALA A 90 -5.30 -16.02 -4.28
C ALA A 90 -3.98 -15.86 -5.09
N GLU A 91 -3.16 -14.84 -4.82
CA GLU A 91 -1.91 -14.61 -5.57
C GLU A 91 -0.87 -15.74 -5.41
N LYS A 92 -0.99 -16.59 -4.38
CA LYS A 92 -0.14 -17.79 -4.22
C LYS A 92 -0.31 -18.75 -5.40
N ASP A 93 -1.55 -18.93 -5.85
CA ASP A 93 -1.91 -19.89 -6.90
C ASP A 93 -1.95 -19.21 -8.28
N TYR A 94 -2.61 -18.06 -8.38
CA TYR A 94 -2.85 -17.40 -9.66
C TYR A 94 -1.63 -16.69 -10.25
N LYS A 95 -0.72 -16.18 -9.40
CA LYS A 95 0.52 -15.48 -9.80
C LYS A 95 0.30 -14.32 -10.80
N LEU A 96 -0.87 -13.68 -10.77
CA LEU A 96 -1.24 -12.63 -11.71
C LEU A 96 -0.51 -11.32 -11.40
N THR A 97 -0.20 -11.04 -10.13
CA THR A 97 0.68 -9.93 -9.77
C THR A 97 2.07 -10.15 -10.35
N ARG A 98 2.66 -11.33 -10.18
CA ARG A 98 3.96 -11.65 -10.81
C ARG A 98 3.94 -11.45 -12.32
N ALA A 99 2.97 -12.08 -13.01
CA ALA A 99 2.87 -12.00 -14.47
C ALA A 99 2.61 -10.56 -14.96
N SER A 100 1.87 -9.77 -14.17
CA SER A 100 1.68 -8.34 -14.43
C SER A 100 2.98 -7.56 -14.28
N LEU A 101 3.77 -7.80 -13.24
CA LEU A 101 5.09 -7.18 -13.06
C LEU A 101 6.04 -7.53 -14.21
N GLN A 102 6.06 -8.78 -14.67
CA GLN A 102 6.86 -9.20 -15.82
C GLN A 102 6.45 -8.44 -17.09
N THR A 103 5.14 -8.28 -17.32
CA THR A 103 4.61 -7.49 -18.42
C THR A 103 5.02 -6.02 -18.30
N ILE A 104 4.85 -5.41 -17.12
CA ILE A 104 5.26 -4.02 -16.85
C ILE A 104 6.75 -3.81 -17.15
N SER A 105 7.58 -4.78 -16.74
CA SER A 105 9.01 -4.80 -16.99
C SER A 105 9.34 -4.81 -18.48
N GLN A 106 8.69 -5.67 -19.27
CA GLN A 106 8.88 -5.75 -20.73
C GLN A 106 8.58 -4.42 -21.42
N PHE A 107 7.52 -3.72 -21.01
CA PHE A 107 7.16 -2.40 -21.54
C PHE A 107 7.93 -1.25 -20.88
N ARG A 108 8.81 -1.54 -19.91
CA ARG A 108 9.65 -0.58 -19.17
C ARG A 108 8.81 0.56 -18.56
N PHE A 109 7.76 0.20 -17.82
CA PHE A 109 6.98 1.14 -17.03
C PHE A 109 7.48 1.18 -15.57
N PRO A 110 7.55 2.37 -14.94
CA PRO A 110 7.84 2.45 -13.52
C PRO A 110 6.66 1.94 -12.69
N VAL A 111 6.94 1.37 -11.51
CA VAL A 111 5.92 0.78 -10.64
C VAL A 111 6.01 1.29 -9.21
N HIS A 112 4.85 1.42 -8.56
CA HIS A 112 4.72 1.59 -7.12
C HIS A 112 3.78 0.52 -6.56
N ILE A 113 4.24 -0.28 -5.60
CA ILE A 113 3.50 -1.42 -5.06
C ILE A 113 3.20 -1.16 -3.58
N LYS A 114 1.93 -1.27 -3.20
CA LYS A 114 1.49 -1.22 -1.79
C LYS A 114 1.04 -2.60 -1.36
N THR A 115 1.52 -3.08 -0.22
CA THR A 115 1.13 -4.40 0.30
C THR A 115 1.23 -4.48 1.82
N LYS A 116 0.64 -5.51 2.40
CA LYS A 116 0.80 -5.96 3.79
C LYS A 116 1.42 -7.36 3.88
N ASN A 117 1.82 -7.95 2.75
CA ASN A 117 2.27 -9.32 2.68
C ASN A 117 3.69 -9.45 2.15
N ASP A 118 4.45 -10.33 2.80
CA ASP A 118 5.84 -10.64 2.46
C ASP A 118 5.99 -11.54 1.22
N LEU A 119 4.88 -12.09 0.70
CA LEU A 119 4.86 -12.84 -0.56
C LEU A 119 5.46 -12.05 -1.74
N ILE A 120 5.48 -10.72 -1.66
CA ILE A 120 6.21 -9.84 -2.59
C ILE A 120 7.67 -10.23 -2.79
N LEU A 121 8.32 -10.84 -1.80
CA LEU A 121 9.70 -11.30 -1.89
C LEU A 121 9.90 -12.40 -2.95
N ARG A 122 8.85 -13.14 -3.31
CA ARG A 122 8.87 -14.09 -4.44
C ARG A 122 9.18 -13.38 -5.75
N ASP A 123 8.76 -12.13 -5.88
CA ASP A 123 8.81 -11.35 -7.11
C ASP A 123 9.93 -10.30 -7.11
N LEU A 124 10.85 -10.43 -6.15
CA LEU A 124 12.03 -9.56 -6.01
C LEU A 124 12.87 -9.51 -7.29
N ASP A 125 13.04 -10.64 -7.97
CA ASP A 125 13.78 -10.72 -9.24
C ASP A 125 13.19 -9.80 -10.31
N VAL A 126 11.86 -9.79 -10.45
CA VAL A 126 11.15 -8.95 -11.41
C VAL A 126 11.12 -7.49 -10.97
N ILE A 127 10.95 -7.23 -9.67
CA ILE A 127 10.98 -5.87 -9.11
C ILE A 127 12.35 -5.22 -9.33
N LYS A 128 13.44 -5.96 -9.17
CA LYS A 128 14.80 -5.50 -9.48
C LYS A 128 14.96 -5.14 -10.96
N GLU A 129 14.41 -5.94 -11.86
CA GLU A 129 14.44 -5.60 -13.29
C GLU A 129 13.69 -4.30 -13.58
N ILE A 130 12.50 -4.10 -12.99
CA ILE A 130 11.74 -2.84 -13.13
C ILE A 130 12.48 -1.65 -12.50
N SER A 131 13.33 -1.89 -11.49
CA SER A 131 14.13 -0.85 -10.83
C SER A 131 15.14 -0.21 -11.78
N ARG A 132 15.48 -0.83 -12.91
CA ARG A 132 16.22 -0.22 -14.03
C ARG A 132 15.44 0.89 -14.74
N VAL A 133 14.18 1.10 -14.40
CA VAL A 133 13.41 2.29 -14.79
C VAL A 133 13.07 3.07 -13.54
N HIS A 134 12.28 2.44 -12.66
CA HIS A 134 12.02 2.87 -11.29
C HIS A 134 11.02 1.88 -10.69
N SER A 135 11.34 1.33 -9.52
CA SER A 135 10.38 0.60 -8.69
C SER A 135 10.37 1.20 -7.29
N SER A 136 9.20 1.19 -6.66
CA SER A 136 9.07 1.49 -5.25
C SER A 136 8.06 0.58 -4.57
N VAL A 137 8.31 0.25 -3.31
CA VAL A 137 7.47 -0.65 -2.52
C VAL A 137 7.12 0.03 -1.20
N ALA A 138 5.86 -0.03 -0.80
CA ALA A 138 5.41 0.44 0.50
C ALA A 138 4.68 -0.67 1.26
N PHE A 139 5.12 -0.94 2.48
CA PHE A 139 4.37 -1.80 3.40
C PHE A 139 3.47 -0.95 4.29
N THR A 140 2.21 -1.34 4.46
CA THR A 140 1.42 -0.77 5.56
C THR A 140 1.95 -1.35 6.88
N ILE A 141 2.41 -0.49 7.78
CA ILE A 141 2.82 -0.85 9.15
C ILE A 141 2.26 0.25 10.06
N THR A 142 1.26 -0.08 10.87
CA THR A 142 0.58 0.88 11.76
C THR A 142 1.00 0.73 13.23
N THR A 143 1.64 -0.38 13.57
CA THR A 143 2.22 -0.68 14.89
C THR A 143 3.40 -1.63 14.72
N THR A 144 4.25 -1.77 15.74
CA THR A 144 5.31 -2.79 15.83
C THR A 144 4.91 -4.01 16.65
N ASP A 145 3.69 -4.04 17.19
CA ASP A 145 3.16 -5.13 17.98
C ASP A 145 2.48 -6.17 17.07
N ASP A 146 3.11 -7.34 16.92
CA ASP A 146 2.60 -8.46 16.12
C ASP A 146 1.29 -9.05 16.67
N GLU A 147 1.13 -9.09 17.99
CA GLU A 147 -0.09 -9.60 18.63
C GLU A 147 -1.26 -8.67 18.32
N LEU A 148 -1.07 -7.37 18.54
CA LEU A 148 -2.07 -6.37 18.19
C LEU A 148 -2.40 -6.42 16.69
N ALA A 149 -1.39 -6.42 15.82
CA ALA A 149 -1.57 -6.49 14.37
C ALA A 149 -2.41 -7.71 13.96
N SER A 150 -2.13 -8.90 14.50
CA SER A 150 -2.88 -10.12 14.22
C SER A 150 -4.36 -10.04 14.59
N ARG A 151 -4.73 -9.20 15.56
CA ARG A 151 -6.12 -9.00 15.99
C ARG A 151 -6.88 -8.00 15.10
N ILE A 152 -6.19 -7.02 14.52
CA ILE A 152 -6.81 -5.96 13.69
C ILE A 152 -6.67 -6.19 12.19
N GLU A 153 -5.73 -7.02 11.74
CA GLU A 153 -5.50 -7.40 10.34
C GLU A 153 -5.07 -8.87 10.21
N PRO A 154 -5.93 -9.82 10.64
CA PRO A 154 -5.58 -11.23 10.87
C PRO A 154 -5.08 -11.99 9.66
N GLY A 155 -5.46 -11.59 8.43
CA GLY A 155 -5.00 -12.27 7.22
C GLY A 155 -3.70 -11.71 6.65
N ALA A 156 -3.21 -10.58 7.15
CA ALA A 156 -1.96 -9.99 6.71
C ALA A 156 -0.73 -10.64 7.36
N SER A 157 0.44 -10.51 6.73
CA SER A 157 1.71 -10.97 7.31
C SER A 157 1.99 -10.21 8.60
N SER A 158 2.63 -10.85 9.58
CA SER A 158 3.02 -10.16 10.81
C SER A 158 3.90 -8.94 10.51
N ILE A 159 3.91 -7.96 11.40
CA ILE A 159 4.74 -6.77 11.26
C ILE A 159 6.22 -7.17 11.18
N SER A 160 6.67 -8.11 12.00
CA SER A 160 8.04 -8.62 11.94
C SER A 160 8.40 -9.14 10.54
N ARG A 161 7.50 -9.89 9.88
CA ARG A 161 7.71 -10.38 8.50
C ARG A 161 7.70 -9.25 7.47
N ARG A 162 6.87 -8.22 7.66
CA ARG A 162 6.89 -7.02 6.80
C ARG A 162 8.21 -6.26 6.94
N LEU A 163 8.70 -6.09 8.16
CA LEU A 163 9.98 -5.43 8.45
C LEU A 163 11.16 -6.22 7.85
N GLU A 164 11.16 -7.55 7.98
CA GLU A 164 12.15 -8.42 7.35
C GLU A 164 12.12 -8.29 5.81
N ALA A 165 10.91 -8.22 5.23
CA ALA A 165 10.75 -8.00 3.80
C ALA A 165 11.28 -6.62 3.36
N ILE A 166 11.04 -5.56 4.14
CA ILE A 166 11.64 -4.24 3.92
C ILE A 166 13.17 -4.36 3.92
N LYS A 167 13.76 -5.00 4.92
CA LYS A 167 15.21 -5.17 5.04
C LYS A 167 15.80 -5.87 3.81
N LYS A 168 15.17 -6.95 3.36
CA LYS A 168 15.61 -7.71 2.18
C LYS A 168 15.46 -6.91 0.87
N LEU A 169 14.38 -6.16 0.72
CA LEU A 169 14.17 -5.30 -0.45
C LEU A 169 15.20 -4.16 -0.49
N ALA A 170 15.42 -3.51 0.67
CA ALA A 170 16.39 -2.43 0.80
C ALA A 170 17.82 -2.90 0.51
N SER A 171 18.23 -4.07 1.03
CA SER A 171 19.57 -4.63 0.77
C SER A 171 19.83 -4.96 -0.70
N GLU A 172 18.77 -5.13 -1.49
CA GLU A 172 18.83 -5.40 -2.92
C GLU A 172 18.69 -4.13 -3.78
N GLY A 173 18.70 -2.95 -3.15
CA GLY A 173 18.63 -1.65 -3.80
C GLY A 173 17.22 -1.23 -4.23
N VAL A 174 16.17 -1.91 -3.77
CA VAL A 174 14.78 -1.51 -4.05
C VAL A 174 14.39 -0.35 -3.14
N TYR A 175 13.82 0.71 -3.73
CA TYR A 175 13.32 1.85 -2.97
C TYR A 175 12.06 1.47 -2.19
N VAL A 176 12.22 1.21 -0.89
CA VAL A 176 11.18 0.67 -0.01
C VAL A 176 10.88 1.59 1.16
N GLY A 177 9.62 1.68 1.58
CA GLY A 177 9.21 2.46 2.74
C GLY A 177 7.95 1.94 3.41
N ILE A 178 7.42 2.74 4.33
CA ILE A 178 6.24 2.41 5.14
C ILE A 178 5.10 3.39 4.86
N LEU A 179 3.90 2.83 4.78
CA LEU A 179 2.65 3.57 4.93
C LEU A 179 2.21 3.45 6.39
N LEU A 180 2.44 4.50 7.18
CA LEU A 180 2.01 4.59 8.57
C LEU A 180 0.59 5.15 8.60
N PHE A 181 -0.33 4.41 7.99
CA PHE A 181 -1.75 4.74 8.00
C PHE A 181 -2.67 3.54 7.73
N PRO A 182 -3.87 3.53 8.34
CA PRO A 182 -4.39 4.55 9.26
C PRO A 182 -3.74 4.51 10.65
N ILE A 183 -3.49 5.67 11.25
CA ILE A 183 -3.27 5.79 12.70
C ILE A 183 -4.64 6.11 13.30
N PHE A 184 -5.38 5.09 13.67
CA PHE A 184 -6.76 5.27 14.06
C PHE A 184 -6.89 5.74 15.53
N PRO A 185 -7.76 6.73 15.81
CA PRO A 185 -7.90 7.35 17.13
C PRO A 185 -8.15 6.37 18.29
N PHE A 186 -7.67 6.72 19.48
CA PHE A 186 -7.80 5.99 20.75
C PHE A 186 -7.09 4.64 20.84
N ILE A 187 -6.39 4.20 19.80
CA ILE A 187 -5.75 2.88 19.76
C ILE A 187 -4.28 2.99 19.35
N LEU A 188 -4.00 3.59 18.19
CA LEU A 188 -2.63 3.69 17.64
C LEU A 188 -2.06 5.11 17.67
N ASP A 189 -2.85 6.09 18.12
CA ASP A 189 -2.56 7.53 18.15
C ASP A 189 -1.80 7.96 19.41
N ASN A 190 -0.75 7.22 19.77
CA ASN A 190 0.12 7.52 20.89
C ASN A 190 1.58 7.66 20.47
N LYS A 191 2.35 8.45 21.24
CA LYS A 191 3.76 8.76 20.97
C LYS A 191 4.63 7.51 20.84
N GLU A 192 4.45 6.53 21.73
CA GLU A 192 5.26 5.32 21.77
C GLU A 192 5.14 4.52 20.47
N ASN A 193 3.90 4.31 19.98
CA ASN A 193 3.66 3.62 18.73
C ASN A 193 4.33 4.31 17.53
N ILE A 194 4.22 5.65 17.44
CA ILE A 194 4.85 6.42 16.36
C ILE A 194 6.38 6.27 16.40
N VAL A 195 6.99 6.47 17.58
CA VAL A 195 8.45 6.36 17.74
C VAL A 195 8.94 4.95 17.42
N ASN A 196 8.23 3.92 17.89
CA ASN A 196 8.61 2.53 17.67
C ASN A 196 8.55 2.16 16.18
N VAL A 197 7.51 2.57 15.45
CA VAL A 197 7.44 2.32 14.00
C VAL A 197 8.58 3.03 13.26
N VAL A 198 8.90 4.29 13.61
CA VAL A 198 10.00 5.03 12.98
C VAL A 198 11.34 4.35 13.20
N ARG A 199 11.63 3.91 14.44
CA ARG A 199 12.87 3.17 14.76
C ARG A 199 12.95 1.83 14.03
N ALA A 200 11.87 1.05 14.07
CA ALA A 200 11.81 -0.22 13.36
C ALA A 200 12.00 -0.04 11.84
N ALA A 201 11.48 1.04 11.26
CA ALA A 201 11.72 1.40 9.87
C ALA A 201 13.20 1.66 9.59
N ALA A 202 13.84 2.48 10.44
CA ALA A 202 15.26 2.82 10.32
C ALA A 202 16.14 1.56 10.43
N ASP A 203 15.89 0.73 11.45
CA ASP A 203 16.65 -0.50 11.72
C ASP A 203 16.57 -1.52 10.57
N ASN A 204 15.52 -1.44 9.76
CA ASN A 204 15.30 -2.31 8.59
C ASN A 204 15.60 -1.61 7.26
N GLY A 205 16.16 -0.41 7.25
CA GLY A 205 16.59 0.28 6.03
C GLY A 205 15.45 0.84 5.17
N ALA A 206 14.30 1.18 5.77
CA ALA A 206 13.25 1.90 5.08
C ALA A 206 13.74 3.30 4.66
N HIS A 207 13.48 3.68 3.40
CA HIS A 207 13.92 4.96 2.85
C HIS A 207 12.96 6.10 3.22
N TYR A 208 11.68 5.77 3.41
CA TYR A 208 10.64 6.75 3.68
C TYR A 208 9.52 6.19 4.55
N ILE A 209 8.82 7.10 5.24
CA ILE A 209 7.55 6.81 5.92
C ILE A 209 6.54 7.89 5.54
N ILE A 210 5.37 7.48 5.07
CA ILE A 210 4.24 8.38 4.80
C ILE A 210 3.18 8.18 5.87
N PRO A 211 2.93 9.17 6.75
CA PRO A 211 1.94 9.05 7.81
C PRO A 211 0.56 9.59 7.38
N TRP A 212 -0.48 9.08 8.04
CA TRP A 212 -1.76 9.79 8.12
C TRP A 212 -2.41 9.54 9.49
N PHE A 213 -2.51 10.63 10.27
CA PHE A 213 -2.98 10.66 11.65
C PHE A 213 -4.51 10.69 11.73
N GLY A 214 -5.11 9.58 11.31
CA GLY A 214 -6.55 9.36 11.37
C GLY A 214 -6.98 8.23 10.45
N MET A 215 -8.27 8.20 10.17
CA MET A 215 -8.86 7.26 9.22
C MET A 215 -10.11 7.82 8.56
N THR A 216 -10.53 7.18 7.48
CA THR A 216 -11.86 7.37 6.91
C THR A 216 -12.80 6.33 7.44
N LEU A 217 -14.04 6.72 7.72
CA LEU A 217 -15.13 5.84 8.08
C LEU A 217 -16.40 6.27 7.35
N ARG A 218 -16.98 5.38 6.54
CA ARG A 218 -18.26 5.59 5.87
C ARG A 218 -19.06 4.30 5.82
N ASP A 219 -20.36 4.43 5.62
CA ASP A 219 -21.28 3.34 5.25
C ASP A 219 -20.98 1.97 5.91
N THR A 220 -20.94 0.89 5.12
CA THR A 220 -20.66 -0.48 5.56
C THR A 220 -19.24 -0.68 6.07
N GLN A 221 -18.28 0.17 5.67
CA GLN A 221 -16.94 0.16 6.29
C GLN A 221 -17.04 0.49 7.78
N ARG A 222 -17.87 1.47 8.18
CA ARG A 222 -18.04 1.88 9.59
C ARG A 222 -18.62 0.76 10.43
N ASP A 223 -19.68 0.11 9.93
CA ASP A 223 -20.32 -1.00 10.64
C ASP A 223 -19.36 -2.18 10.82
N TYR A 224 -18.59 -2.49 9.78
CA TYR A 224 -17.55 -3.51 9.85
C TYR A 224 -16.44 -3.14 10.84
N PHE A 225 -15.97 -1.89 10.83
CA PHE A 225 -14.95 -1.42 11.75
C PHE A 225 -15.41 -1.56 13.20
N TYR A 226 -16.59 -1.06 13.55
CA TYR A 226 -17.11 -1.16 14.92
C TYR A 226 -17.30 -2.61 15.37
N SER A 227 -17.91 -3.45 14.54
CA SER A 227 -18.13 -4.87 14.89
C SER A 227 -16.84 -5.68 14.98
N SER A 228 -15.78 -5.27 14.28
CA SER A 228 -14.46 -5.92 14.33
C SER A 228 -13.64 -5.42 15.51
N ILE A 229 -13.57 -4.10 15.70
CA ILE A 229 -12.67 -3.48 16.67
C ILE A 229 -13.16 -3.64 18.11
N ASP A 230 -14.47 -3.66 18.37
CA ASP A 230 -15.00 -3.86 19.73
C ASP A 230 -14.68 -5.25 20.30
N LYS A 231 -14.44 -6.24 19.43
CA LYS A 231 -13.96 -7.58 19.84
C LYS A 231 -12.52 -7.54 20.35
N VAL A 232 -11.75 -6.54 19.91
CA VAL A 232 -10.34 -6.37 20.25
C VAL A 232 -10.18 -5.40 21.42
N PHE A 233 -10.91 -4.29 21.36
CA PHE A 233 -10.87 -3.18 22.29
C PHE A 233 -12.30 -2.83 22.72
N PRO A 234 -12.74 -3.28 23.90
CA PRO A 234 -14.07 -2.97 24.41
C PRO A 234 -14.35 -1.45 24.43
N ASP A 235 -15.59 -1.08 24.13
CA ASP A 235 -16.12 0.29 24.15
C ASP A 235 -15.54 1.28 23.13
N ILE A 236 -14.74 0.84 22.16
CA ILE A 236 -14.19 1.72 21.12
C ILE A 236 -15.30 2.31 20.25
N LYS A 237 -16.29 1.52 19.83
CA LYS A 237 -17.46 2.02 19.09
C LYS A 237 -18.10 3.21 19.80
N SER A 238 -18.38 3.08 21.10
CA SER A 238 -19.03 4.15 21.86
C SER A 238 -18.18 5.43 21.90
N LYS A 239 -16.86 5.29 22.04
CA LYS A 239 -15.93 6.45 21.96
C LYS A 239 -15.96 7.10 20.59
N TYR A 240 -15.90 6.30 19.51
CA TYR A 240 -15.95 6.81 18.15
C TYR A 240 -17.28 7.51 17.83
N GLU A 241 -18.41 6.95 18.25
CA GLU A 241 -19.73 7.55 18.06
C GLU A 241 -19.83 8.89 18.80
N LYS A 242 -19.35 8.96 20.05
CA LYS A 242 -19.35 10.21 20.85
C LYS A 242 -18.45 11.28 20.25
N THR A 243 -17.27 10.92 19.73
CA THR A 243 -16.29 11.89 19.22
C THR A 243 -16.53 12.30 17.77
N PHE A 244 -16.85 11.34 16.89
CA PHE A 244 -16.89 11.58 15.45
C PHE A 244 -18.31 11.54 14.87
N GLY A 245 -19.29 10.95 15.57
CA GLY A 245 -20.62 10.68 15.03
C GLY A 245 -20.52 9.96 13.68
N ASN A 246 -21.13 10.56 12.65
CA ASN A 246 -21.11 10.05 11.27
C ASN A 246 -20.05 10.75 10.38
N SER A 247 -19.07 11.44 10.96
CA SER A 247 -18.03 12.15 10.20
C SER A 247 -17.23 11.20 9.32
N TYR A 248 -17.05 11.57 8.05
CA TYR A 248 -16.25 10.76 7.13
C TYR A 248 -14.78 10.68 7.53
N TYR A 249 -14.19 11.78 7.99
CA TYR A 249 -12.81 11.85 8.45
C TYR A 249 -12.77 11.80 9.98
N CYS A 250 -12.13 10.77 10.53
CA CYS A 250 -11.90 10.59 11.96
C CYS A 250 -10.42 10.87 12.26
N LYS A 251 -10.10 12.14 12.51
CA LYS A 251 -8.73 12.61 12.79
C LYS A 251 -8.39 12.46 14.27
N SER A 252 -7.17 12.02 14.60
CA SER A 252 -6.70 11.96 15.99
C SER A 252 -6.69 13.35 16.61
N SER A 253 -7.16 13.49 17.85
CA SER A 253 -7.24 14.80 18.53
C SER A 253 -5.87 15.43 18.74
N ASN A 254 -4.85 14.61 18.94
CA ASN A 254 -3.44 14.97 19.13
C ASN A 254 -2.61 14.90 17.84
N ALA A 255 -3.23 14.85 16.65
CA ALA A 255 -2.52 14.63 15.38
C ALA A 255 -1.38 15.64 15.12
N GLY A 256 -1.52 16.90 15.54
CA GLY A 256 -0.45 17.90 15.37
C GLY A 256 0.80 17.60 16.20
N GLU A 257 0.61 17.18 17.45
CA GLU A 257 1.70 16.74 18.34
C GLU A 257 2.35 15.45 17.81
N LEU A 258 1.54 14.48 17.39
CA LEU A 258 2.04 13.23 16.82
C LEU A 258 2.83 13.47 15.52
N GLU A 259 2.39 14.40 14.67
CA GLU A 259 3.10 14.79 13.45
C GLU A 259 4.44 15.44 13.76
N GLN A 260 4.51 16.27 14.81
CA GLN A 260 5.78 16.86 15.26
C GLN A 260 6.74 15.76 15.76
N ILE A 261 6.28 14.88 16.65
CA ILE A 261 7.06 13.75 17.16
C ILE A 261 7.57 12.87 16.01
N PHE A 262 6.69 12.56 15.06
CA PHE A 262 7.03 11.78 13.87
C PHE A 262 8.16 12.42 13.06
N LYS A 263 8.07 13.72 12.78
CA LYS A 263 9.11 14.45 12.02
C LYS A 263 10.42 14.53 12.79
N GLU A 264 10.36 14.78 14.09
CA GLU A 264 11.55 14.83 14.96
C GLU A 264 12.24 13.46 15.06
N GLU A 265 11.50 12.36 15.13
CA GLU A 265 12.12 11.04 15.17
C GLU A 265 12.65 10.64 13.79
N CYS A 266 11.92 10.88 12.70
CA CYS A 266 12.38 10.58 11.34
C CYS A 266 13.67 11.33 10.97
N SER A 267 13.82 12.59 11.42
CA SER A 267 15.02 13.38 11.12
C SER A 267 16.29 12.82 11.79
N LYS A 268 16.18 12.20 12.96
CA LYS A 268 17.30 11.52 13.65
C LYS A 268 17.84 10.34 12.85
N HIS A 269 16.97 9.73 12.03
CA HIS A 269 17.27 8.51 11.26
C HIS A 269 17.40 8.76 9.75
N ASN A 270 17.37 10.03 9.30
CA ASN A 270 17.39 10.42 7.89
C ASN A 270 16.28 9.77 7.04
N ILE A 271 15.11 9.53 7.64
CA ILE A 271 13.96 8.97 6.94
C ILE A 271 13.22 10.07 6.18
N ILE A 272 12.94 9.83 4.91
CA ILE A 272 12.15 10.76 4.09
C ILE A 272 10.69 10.73 4.54
N THR A 273 10.12 11.90 4.84
CA THR A 273 8.73 12.01 5.30
C THR A 273 7.82 12.74 4.31
N SER A 274 8.40 13.34 3.26
CA SER A 274 7.63 14.16 2.31
C SER A 274 7.71 13.65 0.88
N MET A 275 6.59 13.75 0.17
CA MET A 275 6.51 13.32 -1.22
C MET A 275 7.43 14.14 -2.14
N LYS A 276 7.69 15.40 -1.80
CA LYS A 276 8.59 16.27 -2.56
C LYS A 276 10.02 15.71 -2.57
N GLU A 277 10.47 15.18 -1.45
CA GLU A 277 11.80 14.57 -1.32
C GLU A 277 11.86 13.21 -2.01
N MET A 278 10.80 12.40 -1.91
CA MET A 278 10.70 11.15 -2.66
C MET A 278 10.78 11.35 -4.18
N LYS A 279 10.18 12.43 -4.70
CA LYS A 279 10.27 12.77 -6.13
C LYS A 279 11.69 13.12 -6.56
N LYS A 280 12.49 13.76 -5.70
CA LYS A 280 13.92 14.01 -5.98
C LYS A 280 14.71 12.71 -6.06
N TYR A 281 14.43 11.76 -5.17
CA TYR A 281 15.06 10.43 -5.21
C TYR A 281 14.84 9.73 -6.55
N ARG A 282 13.66 9.90 -7.15
CA ARG A 282 13.33 9.36 -8.48
C ARG A 282 14.09 10.03 -9.63
N GLN A 283 14.33 11.34 -9.58
CA GLN A 283 15.02 12.09 -10.65
C GLN A 283 16.50 11.72 -10.78
N VAL A 284 17.13 11.21 -9.72
CA VAL A 284 18.53 10.71 -9.78
C VAL A 284 18.65 9.45 -10.67
N ALA A 285 17.53 8.79 -10.97
CA ALA A 285 17.45 7.66 -11.90
C ALA A 285 17.06 8.07 -13.34
N ASP A 286 17.28 9.33 -13.74
CA ASP A 286 17.10 9.74 -15.15
C ASP A 286 18.20 9.11 -16.01
N PHE A 287 17.82 8.05 -16.72
CA PHE A 287 18.63 7.36 -17.71
C PHE A 287 18.89 8.30 -18.90
N GLU A 288 20.15 8.44 -19.29
CA GLU A 288 20.51 8.93 -20.62
C GLU A 288 19.71 8.14 -21.65
N GLN A 289 18.90 8.85 -22.43
CA GLN A 289 18.35 8.32 -23.66
C GLN A 289 19.55 8.05 -24.58
N LEU A 290 20.01 6.79 -24.65
CA LEU A 290 20.92 6.37 -25.71
C LEU A 290 20.25 6.71 -27.04
N SER A 291 20.86 7.61 -27.80
CA SER A 291 20.41 8.00 -29.11
C SER A 291 20.28 6.76 -29.99
N LEU A 292 19.15 6.62 -30.67
CA LEU A 292 18.85 5.51 -31.58
C LEU A 292 19.68 5.55 -32.89
N PHE A 293 20.69 6.42 -32.94
CA PHE A 293 21.60 6.59 -34.06
C PHE A 293 22.98 6.92 -33.49
N GLU A 294 23.80 5.90 -33.31
CA GLU A 294 25.25 6.06 -33.45
C GLU A 294 25.56 5.62 -34.89
N ASN A 295 26.16 6.54 -35.65
CA ASN A 295 26.56 6.35 -37.06
C ASN A 295 27.61 5.27 -37.22
#